data_AF-A0A7J8N2G9-F1
#
_entry.id   AF-A0A7J8N2G9-F1
#
_cell.length_a   1.000
_cell.length_b   1.000
_cell.length_c   1.000
_cell.angle_alpha   90.00
_cell.angle_beta   90.00
_cell.angle_gamma   90.00
#
_symmetry.space_group_name_H-M   'P 1'
#
loop_
_entity.id
_entity.type
_entity.pdbx_description
1 polymer ?
#
loop_
_entity_poly.entity_id
_entity_poly.type
_entity_poly.pdbx_seq_one_letter_code
_entity_poly.pdbx_strand_id
1 'polypeptide(L)'
;IIKKCQTQNPDKSQIGAHVHDIQQLKDSFQSIVFNHTLRSTNGLAHILATETLKRSETVYMVGGVPVYTERVVEAEWEREPD
;
A
#
# COMPACT_ATOMS: atom_id res chain seq x y z
N ILE A 1 -10.71 5.41 -3.99
CA ILE A 1 -9.42 4.99 -4.59
C ILE A 1 -9.57 3.69 -5.35
N ILE A 2 -9.87 2.56 -4.69
CA ILE A 2 -10.02 1.22 -5.30
C ILE A 2 -10.82 1.24 -6.61
N LYS A 3 -12.05 1.76 -6.59
CA LYS A 3 -12.91 1.85 -7.78
C LYS A 3 -12.27 2.66 -8.92
N LYS A 4 -11.53 3.73 -8.60
CA LYS A 4 -10.85 4.59 -9.58
C LYS A 4 -9.70 3.85 -10.27
N CYS A 5 -8.94 3.05 -9.53
CA CYS A 5 -7.87 2.21 -10.08
C CYS A 5 -8.39 1.03 -10.92
N GLN A 6 -9.64 0.61 -10.69
CA GLN A 6 -10.28 -0.45 -11.46
C GLN A 6 -10.86 0.04 -12.79
N THR A 7 -11.37 1.28 -12.82
CA THR A 7 -11.87 1.92 -14.05
C THR A 7 -10.71 2.38 -14.94
N GLN A 8 -10.87 2.36 -16.26
CA GLN A 8 -9.89 2.93 -17.22
C GLN A 8 -10.13 4.41 -17.53
N ASN A 9 -11.13 5.02 -16.90
CA ASN A 9 -11.46 6.42 -17.18
C ASN A 9 -10.40 7.35 -16.55
N PRO A 10 -10.02 8.43 -17.25
CA PRO A 10 -9.08 9.40 -16.71
C PRO A 10 -9.69 10.07 -15.48
N ASP A 11 -8.97 9.99 -14.36
CA ASP A 11 -9.39 10.58 -13.10
C ASP A 11 -9.02 12.07 -13.05
N LYS A 12 -10.02 12.94 -12.92
CA LYS A 12 -9.85 14.41 -12.87
C LYS A 12 -9.68 14.97 -11.44
N SER A 13 -9.50 14.12 -10.44
CA SER A 13 -9.33 14.59 -9.06
C SER A 13 -7.87 14.92 -8.75
N GLN A 14 -7.61 15.53 -7.60
CA GLN A 14 -6.24 15.92 -7.18
C GLN A 14 -5.27 14.74 -7.08
N ILE A 15 -5.78 13.51 -6.95
CA ILE A 15 -5.01 12.27 -6.93
C ILE A 15 -4.90 11.60 -8.31
N GLY A 16 -5.37 12.27 -9.37
CA GLY A 16 -5.51 11.70 -10.71
C GLY A 16 -4.19 11.20 -11.28
N ALA A 17 -3.08 11.91 -11.00
CA ALA A 17 -1.74 11.48 -11.37
C ALA A 17 -1.39 10.10 -10.78
N HIS A 18 -1.59 9.92 -9.46
CA HIS A 18 -1.35 8.63 -8.81
C HIS A 18 -2.26 7.52 -9.32
N VAL A 19 -3.53 7.83 -9.63
CA VAL A 19 -4.45 6.85 -10.20
C VAL A 19 -3.98 6.42 -11.59
N HIS A 20 -3.53 7.35 -12.42
CA HIS A 20 -2.99 7.08 -13.74
C HIS A 20 -1.72 6.21 -13.67
N ASP A 21 -0.78 6.53 -12.79
CA ASP A 21 0.43 5.73 -12.60
C ASP A 21 0.09 4.29 -12.20
N ILE A 22 -0.87 4.11 -11.28
CA ILE A 22 -1.36 2.78 -10.87
C ILE A 22 -1.98 2.04 -12.06
N GLN A 23 -2.79 2.71 -12.89
CA GLN A 23 -3.41 2.12 -14.08
C GLN A 23 -2.35 1.68 -15.10
N GLN A 24 -1.29 2.47 -15.32
CA GLN A 24 -0.19 2.10 -16.21
C GLN A 24 0.62 0.90 -15.68
N LEU A 25 0.92 0.89 -14.37
CA LEU A 25 1.63 -0.23 -13.75
C LEU A 25 0.79 -1.51 -13.72
N LYS A 26 -0.54 -1.39 -13.65
CA LYS A 26 -1.47 -2.52 -13.66
C LYS A 26 -1.25 -3.44 -14.87
N ASP A 27 -0.98 -2.86 -16.03
CA ASP A 27 -0.82 -3.60 -17.29
C ASP A 27 0.46 -4.47 -17.32
N SER A 28 1.38 -4.26 -16.37
CA SER A 28 2.56 -5.13 -16.20
C SER A 28 2.26 -6.46 -15.52
N PHE A 29 1.08 -6.62 -14.91
CA PHE A 29 0.66 -7.84 -14.22
C PHE A 29 -0.26 -8.67 -15.13
N GLN A 30 -0.11 -10.00 -15.10
CA GLN A 30 -1.01 -10.91 -15.83
C GLN A 30 -2.46 -10.82 -15.31
N SER A 31 -2.63 -10.62 -14.00
CA SER A 31 -3.92 -10.38 -13.36
C SER A 31 -3.69 -9.66 -12.03
N ILE A 32 -4.55 -8.69 -11.72
CA ILE A 32 -4.50 -7.91 -10.49
C ILE A 32 -5.91 -7.46 -10.07
N VAL A 33 -6.20 -7.60 -8.78
CA VAL A 33 -7.48 -7.24 -8.17
C VAL A 33 -7.24 -6.32 -6.98
N PHE A 34 -8.06 -5.28 -6.87
CA PHE A 34 -8.01 -4.34 -5.76
C PHE A 34 -9.21 -4.59 -4.83
N ASN A 35 -8.94 -4.99 -3.58
CA ASN A 35 -9.96 -5.28 -2.58
C ASN A 35 -9.88 -4.29 -1.41
N HIS A 36 -11.03 -3.94 -0.85
CA HIS A 36 -11.09 -3.13 0.35
C HIS A 36 -10.92 -4.03 1.57
N THR A 37 -9.98 -3.66 2.45
CA THR A 37 -9.74 -4.36 3.72
C THR A 37 -9.91 -3.40 4.89
N LEU A 38 -10.24 -3.93 6.06
CA LEU A 38 -10.34 -3.14 7.28
C LEU A 38 -8.94 -2.70 7.73
N ARG A 39 -8.86 -1.56 8.42
CA ARG A 39 -7.59 -1.04 8.98
C ARG A 39 -6.92 -2.04 9.91
N SER A 40 -7.68 -2.82 10.68
CA SER A 40 -7.16 -3.87 11.56
C SER A 40 -6.43 -4.96 10.79
N THR A 41 -6.95 -5.36 9.63
CA THR A 41 -6.33 -6.34 8.73
C THR A 41 -5.19 -5.76 7.91
N ASN A 42 -5.12 -4.43 7.78
CA ASN A 42 -4.04 -3.71 7.09
C ASN A 42 -3.14 -2.96 8.09
N GLY A 43 -2.94 -3.55 9.27
CA GLY A 43 -2.25 -2.94 10.40
C GLY A 43 -0.82 -2.52 10.05
N LEU A 44 -0.07 -3.40 9.39
CA LEU A 44 1.31 -3.13 8.95
C LEU A 44 1.40 -1.90 8.03
N ALA A 45 0.60 -1.85 6.96
CA ALA A 45 0.65 -0.73 6.03
C ALA A 45 0.25 0.58 6.70
N HIS A 46 -0.70 0.52 7.65
CA HIS A 46 -1.10 1.67 8.44
C HIS A 46 0.02 2.17 9.36
N ILE A 47 0.72 1.26 10.05
CA ILE A 47 1.87 1.60 10.89
C ILE A 47 2.99 2.20 10.04
N LEU A 48 3.31 1.57 8.90
CA LEU A 48 4.32 2.06 7.97
C LEU A 48 4.01 3.50 7.52
N ALA A 49 2.78 3.76 7.05
CA ALA A 49 2.37 5.09 6.63
C ALA A 49 2.39 6.12 7.78
N THR A 50 2.10 5.69 9.00
CA THR A 50 2.09 6.57 10.17
C THR A 50 3.51 6.93 10.62
N GLU A 51 4.42 5.96 10.65
CA GLU A 51 5.80 6.18 11.06
C GLU A 51 6.58 6.99 10.01
N THR A 52 6.37 6.73 8.72
CA THR A 52 6.98 7.55 7.64
C THR A 52 6.50 8.99 7.68
N LEU A 53 5.19 9.21 7.91
CA LEU A 53 4.63 10.56 8.03
C LEU A 53 5.23 11.31 9.23
N LYS A 54 5.36 10.66 10.40
CA LYS A 54 5.96 11.27 11.60
C LYS A 54 7.42 11.66 11.38
N ARG A 55 8.17 10.83 10.66
CA ARG A 55 9.62 11.01 10.45
C ARG A 55 9.93 11.89 9.24
N SER A 56 8.91 12.29 8.46
CA SER A 56 9.07 12.95 7.17
C SER A 56 9.98 12.17 6.20
N GLU A 57 9.98 10.84 6.34
CA GLU A 57 10.84 9.91 5.62
C GLU A 57 10.09 9.32 4.42
N THR A 58 10.72 9.29 3.24
CA THR A 58 10.16 8.71 2.01
C THR A 58 10.62 7.27 1.75
N VAL A 59 11.11 6.58 2.80
CA VAL A 59 11.80 5.27 2.73
C VAL A 59 10.96 4.16 2.07
N TYR A 60 9.63 4.31 2.04
CA TYR A 60 8.71 3.38 1.37
C TYR A 60 8.91 3.26 -0.16
N MET A 61 9.68 4.16 -0.81
CA MET A 61 9.91 4.15 -2.26
C MET A 61 11.11 3.30 -2.72
N VAL A 62 11.93 2.76 -1.79
CA VAL A 62 13.19 2.07 -2.13
C VAL A 62 13.06 0.54 -2.08
N GLY A 63 11.86 -0.01 -1.82
CA GLY A 63 11.65 -1.46 -1.76
C GLY A 63 12.30 -2.17 -0.57
N GLY A 64 12.81 -1.40 0.41
CA GLY A 64 13.29 -1.92 1.68
C GLY A 64 12.18 -1.82 2.73
N VAL A 65 11.97 -2.90 3.50
CA VAL A 65 11.20 -2.85 4.75
C VAL A 65 12.06 -2.11 5.76
N PRO A 66 11.66 -0.93 6.26
CA PRO A 66 12.42 -0.25 7.31
C PRO A 66 12.60 -1.16 8.54
N VAL A 67 13.72 -1.04 9.25
CA VAL A 67 14.04 -1.85 10.46
C VAL A 67 12.93 -1.79 11.53
N TYR A 68 12.13 -0.72 11.56
CA TYR A 68 10.99 -0.61 12.48
C TYR A 68 9.79 -1.47 12.08
N THR A 69 9.64 -1.83 10.81
CA THR A 69 8.61 -2.77 10.33
C THR A 69 9.05 -4.22 10.45
N GLU A 70 10.35 -4.53 10.46
CA GLU A 70 10.84 -5.91 10.70
C GLU A 70 10.30 -6.47 12.01
N ARG A 71 10.38 -5.71 13.11
CA ARG A 71 9.85 -6.15 14.42
C ARG A 71 8.34 -6.36 14.45
N VAL A 72 7.58 -5.65 13.59
CA VAL A 72 6.12 -5.80 13.51
C VAL A 72 5.75 -6.97 12.61
N VAL A 73 6.49 -7.16 11.52
CA VAL A 73 6.39 -8.33 10.64
C VAL A 73 6.68 -9.59 11.46
N GLU A 74 7.78 -9.61 12.22
CA GLU A 74 8.17 -10.72 13.11
C GLU A 74 7.10 -11.00 14.18
N ALA A 75 6.50 -9.96 14.78
CA ALA A 75 5.39 -10.10 15.71
C ALA A 75 4.04 -10.51 15.07
N GLU A 76 3.83 -10.25 13.77
CA GLU A 76 2.69 -10.79 13.03
C GLU A 76 2.92 -12.25 12.61
N TRP A 77 4.14 -12.63 12.20
CA TRP A 77 4.51 -14.04 11.94
C TRP A 77 4.41 -14.91 13.20
N GLU A 78 4.70 -14.35 14.39
CA GLU A 78 4.52 -15.03 15.67
C GLU A 78 3.04 -15.17 16.10
N ARG A 79 2.11 -14.47 15.43
CA ARG A 79 0.66 -14.53 15.72
C ARG A 79 -0.12 -15.51 14.86
N GLU A 80 0.51 -16.24 13.94
CA GLU A 80 -0.08 -17.45 13.36
C GLU A 80 0.34 -18.69 14.18
N PRO A 81 -0.46 -19.06 15.20
CA PRO A 81 -0.79 -20.46 15.42
C PRO A 81 -2.28 -20.70 15.17
N ASP A 82 -2.53 -21.72 14.34
CA ASP A 82 -3.77 -22.47 14.03
C ASP A 82 -4.92 -21.78 13.26
#